data_AF-W8B725-F1
#
_entry.id   AF-W8B725-F1
#
_cell.length_a   1.000
_cell.length_b   1.000
_cell.length_c   1.000
_cell.angle_alpha   90.00
_cell.angle_beta   90.00
_cell.angle_gamma   90.00
#
_symmetry.space_group_name_H-M   'P 1'
#
loop_
_entity.id
_entity.type
_entity.pdbx_description
1 polymer ?
#
loop_
_entity_poly.entity_id
_entity_poly.type
_entity_poly.pdbx_seq_one_letter_code
_entity_poly.pdbx_strand_id
1 'polypeptide(L)'
;MSLIDKLQEPDDSIPLADEDTQVIINDDDPQQHIPNGHSMDSLRSSFTNRSSTPDSSHNSLEADVSPDEKEEKARLITQVLELQNTLDDLSQRVDSVKEENLKLRSENQVLGQYIENLMSASSVFQSTSPNAKKK
;
A
#
# COMPACT_ATOMS: atom_id res chain seq x y z
N MET A 1 14.46 48.27 -16.43
CA MET A 1 13.30 47.37 -16.25
C MET A 1 13.36 46.34 -17.36
N SER A 2 13.43 45.05 -17.14
CA SER A 2 13.62 44.28 -15.91
C SER A 2 14.29 42.97 -16.31
N LEU A 3 15.24 42.54 -15.49
CA LEU A 3 15.71 41.16 -15.43
C LEU A 3 14.51 40.28 -15.06
N ILE A 4 14.28 39.17 -15.77
CA ILE A 4 13.76 37.88 -15.30
C ILE A 4 13.41 37.01 -16.52
N ASP A 5 14.45 36.41 -17.11
CA ASP A 5 14.34 35.28 -18.05
C ASP A 5 15.24 34.13 -17.54
N LYS A 6 15.21 33.91 -16.22
CA LYS A 6 15.94 32.84 -15.53
C LYS A 6 15.13 32.35 -14.34
N LEU A 7 14.13 31.51 -14.63
CA LEU A 7 13.60 30.51 -13.71
C LEU A 7 13.42 29.25 -14.57
N GLN A 8 14.44 28.40 -14.63
CA GLN A 8 14.65 27.26 -13.73
C GLN A 8 13.77 26.09 -14.19
N GLU A 9 14.43 25.14 -14.84
CA GLU A 9 13.94 23.79 -15.11
C GLU A 9 13.29 23.16 -13.87
N PRO A 10 12.19 22.43 -14.02
CA PRO A 10 11.95 21.24 -13.22
C PRO A 10 12.35 20.02 -14.06
N ASP A 11 13.44 19.39 -13.64
CA ASP A 11 13.76 17.98 -13.86
C ASP A 11 12.57 17.10 -13.40
N ASP A 12 11.57 16.92 -14.26
CA ASP A 12 10.51 15.93 -14.08
C ASP A 12 10.91 14.58 -14.71
N SER A 13 12.14 14.15 -14.43
CA SER A 13 12.54 12.74 -14.57
C SER A 13 12.60 12.12 -13.19
N ILE A 14 11.42 11.87 -12.61
CA ILE A 14 11.33 10.96 -11.46
C ILE A 14 11.82 9.60 -11.96
N PRO A 15 12.93 9.05 -11.44
CA PRO A 15 13.37 7.72 -11.83
C PRO A 15 12.29 6.73 -11.43
N LEU A 16 11.79 6.02 -12.43
CA LEU A 16 10.81 4.95 -12.30
C LEU A 16 11.46 3.87 -11.40
N ALA A 17 10.85 3.60 -10.24
CA ALA A 17 11.32 2.60 -9.29
C ALA A 17 10.93 1.17 -9.74
N ASP A 18 10.93 0.92 -11.04
CA ASP A 18 10.46 -0.32 -11.66
C ASP A 18 11.58 -1.30 -12.04
N GLU A 19 12.82 -1.02 -11.66
CA GLU A 19 13.91 -2.02 -11.68
C GLU A 19 14.02 -2.75 -10.33
N ASP A 20 12.90 -3.29 -9.84
CA ASP A 20 12.97 -4.41 -8.91
C ASP A 20 13.45 -5.62 -9.72
N THR A 21 14.72 -5.98 -9.52
CA THR A 21 15.33 -7.14 -10.17
C THR A 21 14.54 -8.38 -9.77
N GLN A 22 13.77 -8.93 -10.70
CA GLN A 22 13.11 -10.22 -10.47
C GLN A 22 14.21 -11.26 -10.23
N VAL A 23 14.34 -11.72 -8.98
CA VAL A 23 15.16 -12.89 -8.65
C VAL A 23 14.49 -14.08 -9.29
N ILE A 24 14.96 -14.47 -10.48
CA ILE A 24 14.57 -15.72 -11.13
C ILE A 24 15.17 -16.84 -10.28
N ILE A 25 14.33 -17.48 -9.46
CA ILE A 25 14.68 -18.74 -8.83
C ILE A 25 14.56 -19.79 -9.92
N ASN A 26 15.69 -20.19 -10.51
CA ASN A 26 15.77 -21.38 -11.33
C ASN A 26 15.70 -22.60 -10.40
N ASP A 27 14.58 -23.33 -10.39
CA ASP A 27 14.34 -24.50 -9.54
C ASP A 27 15.13 -25.78 -9.95
N ASP A 28 16.17 -25.67 -10.79
CA ASP A 28 16.81 -26.82 -11.46
C ASP A 28 18.35 -26.91 -11.32
N ASP A 29 18.96 -26.33 -10.26
CA ASP A 29 20.39 -26.51 -9.96
C ASP A 29 20.64 -27.17 -8.58
N PRO A 30 21.04 -28.45 -8.51
CA PRO A 30 21.15 -29.17 -7.25
C PRO A 30 22.56 -29.04 -6.66
N GLN A 31 23.03 -27.82 -6.32
CA GLN A 31 24.30 -27.64 -5.57
C GLN A 31 24.52 -26.24 -4.98
N GLN A 32 23.68 -25.81 -4.04
CA GLN A 32 24.03 -24.73 -3.09
C GLN A 32 23.75 -25.22 -1.67
N HIS A 33 24.83 -25.60 -1.01
CA HIS A 33 24.90 -26.10 0.35
C HIS A 33 24.47 -25.00 1.34
N ILE A 34 23.21 -25.03 1.77
CA ILE A 34 22.75 -24.29 2.96
C ILE A 34 23.41 -24.95 4.16
N PRO A 35 24.28 -24.28 4.94
CA PRO A 35 24.74 -24.84 6.20
C PRO A 35 23.55 -24.95 7.16
N ASN A 36 23.02 -26.17 7.21
CA ASN A 36 22.64 -26.92 8.39
C ASN A 36 22.60 -26.12 9.72
N GLY A 37 21.39 -25.94 10.23
CA GLY A 37 21.04 -26.11 11.64
C GLY A 37 21.95 -25.49 12.70
N HIS A 38 21.60 -24.28 13.13
CA HIS A 38 21.79 -23.89 14.52
C HIS A 38 20.42 -23.65 15.16
N SER A 39 19.81 -24.76 15.59
CA SER A 39 18.89 -24.72 16.72
C SER A 39 19.68 -24.22 17.93
N MET A 40 19.32 -23.04 18.44
CA MET A 40 19.78 -22.57 19.74
C MET A 40 18.89 -23.17 20.83
N ASP A 41 18.86 -24.50 20.89
CA ASP A 41 18.45 -25.19 22.10
C ASP A 41 19.62 -25.14 23.09
N SER A 42 19.43 -24.39 24.18
CA SER A 42 19.85 -24.73 25.56
C SER A 42 20.24 -23.50 26.40
N LEU A 43 19.28 -22.63 26.73
CA LEU A 43 19.36 -21.92 28.02
C LEU A 43 18.86 -22.86 29.12
N ARG A 44 19.80 -23.72 29.52
CA ARG A 44 19.91 -24.49 30.77
C ARG A 44 18.78 -24.27 31.78
N SER A 45 17.77 -25.16 31.74
CA SER A 45 16.89 -25.37 32.88
C SER A 45 17.68 -26.03 34.01
N SER A 46 17.89 -25.29 35.09
CA SER A 46 18.37 -25.83 36.37
C SER A 46 17.20 -25.79 37.34
N PHE A 47 16.41 -26.85 37.34
CA PHE A 47 15.42 -27.09 38.39
C PHE A 47 16.16 -27.22 39.73
N THR A 48 16.15 -26.19 40.58
CA THR A 48 16.12 -26.36 42.04
C THR A 48 15.38 -25.22 42.72
N ASN A 49 14.15 -25.53 43.11
CA ASN A 49 13.65 -25.34 44.47
C ASN A 49 13.15 -23.94 44.91
N ARG A 50 11.82 -23.80 44.84
CA ARG A 50 10.95 -23.32 45.93
C ARG A 50 11.34 -21.99 46.61
N SER A 51 10.71 -20.91 46.18
CA SER A 51 10.24 -19.90 47.12
C SER A 51 8.82 -19.51 46.75
N SER A 52 7.89 -19.94 47.58
CA SER A 52 6.53 -19.42 47.64
C SER A 52 6.61 -17.91 47.88
N THR A 53 6.31 -17.10 46.88
CA THR A 53 5.96 -15.69 47.11
C THR A 53 4.68 -15.41 46.33
N PRO A 54 3.62 -14.95 47.02
CA PRO A 54 2.34 -14.74 46.40
C PRO A 54 2.44 -13.60 45.39
N ASP A 55 1.93 -13.87 44.19
CA ASP A 55 1.03 -12.98 43.46
C ASP A 55 0.56 -11.78 44.30
N SER A 56 1.14 -10.60 44.08
CA SER A 56 0.63 -9.30 44.58
C SER A 56 1.42 -8.06 44.09
N SER A 57 2.55 -8.22 43.38
CA SER A 57 3.38 -7.05 43.01
C SER A 57 3.10 -6.48 41.61
N HIS A 58 2.12 -6.99 40.85
CA HIS A 58 1.63 -6.30 39.63
C HIS A 58 0.61 -5.18 39.94
N ASN A 59 0.26 -4.96 41.22
CA ASN A 59 -0.73 -3.94 41.59
C ASN A 59 -0.13 -2.68 42.27
N SER A 60 1.19 -2.64 42.49
CA SER A 60 1.81 -1.57 43.29
C SER A 60 2.10 -0.27 42.52
N LEU A 61 1.91 -0.23 41.21
CA LEU A 61 2.05 0.98 40.38
C LEU A 61 0.69 1.57 39.94
N GLU A 62 -0.40 0.85 40.15
CA GLU A 62 -1.79 1.29 39.85
C GLU A 62 -2.42 2.08 41.01
N ALA A 63 -1.83 1.99 42.20
CA ALA A 63 -2.38 2.54 43.44
C ALA A 63 -2.13 4.04 43.64
N ASP A 64 -1.28 4.67 42.81
CA ASP A 64 -0.90 6.09 42.95
C ASP A 64 -1.43 6.98 41.81
N VAL A 65 -2.31 6.44 40.95
CA VAL A 65 -2.98 7.20 39.89
C VAL A 65 -4.26 7.79 40.46
N SER A 66 -4.37 9.11 40.46
CA SER A 66 -5.56 9.83 40.95
C SER A 66 -6.81 9.33 40.21
N PRO A 67 -7.98 9.20 40.87
CA PRO A 67 -9.23 8.85 40.19
C PRO A 67 -9.51 9.77 38.98
N ASP A 68 -9.13 11.04 39.05
CA ASP A 68 -9.27 12.01 37.97
C ASP A 68 -8.44 11.63 36.73
N GLU A 69 -7.20 11.16 36.93
CA GLU A 69 -6.32 10.72 35.84
C GLU A 69 -6.82 9.42 35.20
N LYS A 70 -7.46 8.53 35.99
CA LYS A 70 -8.11 7.32 35.44
C LYS A 70 -9.30 7.70 34.57
N GLU A 71 -10.10 8.68 34.97
CA GLU A 71 -11.22 9.18 34.19
C GLU A 71 -10.77 9.87 32.89
N GLU A 72 -9.75 10.72 32.95
CA GLU A 72 -9.20 11.38 31.76
C GLU A 72 -8.65 10.35 30.76
N LYS A 73 -7.92 9.33 31.24
CA LYS A 73 -7.47 8.22 30.40
C LYS A 73 -8.64 7.49 29.76
N ALA A 74 -9.72 7.22 30.49
CA ALA A 74 -10.92 6.57 29.95
C ALA A 74 -11.59 7.42 28.85
N ARG A 75 -11.67 8.75 29.03
CA ARG A 75 -12.19 9.67 28.02
C ARG A 75 -11.31 9.70 26.76
N LEU A 76 -9.99 9.74 26.92
CA LEU A 76 -9.04 9.69 25.80
C LEU A 76 -9.13 8.37 25.03
N ILE A 77 -9.24 7.24 25.74
CA ILE A 77 -9.44 5.92 25.12
C ILE A 77 -10.71 5.92 24.27
N THR A 78 -11.81 6.46 24.81
CA THR A 78 -13.09 6.55 24.08
C THR A 78 -12.94 7.35 22.79
N GLN A 79 -12.31 8.52 22.86
CA GLN A 79 -12.07 9.36 21.69
C GLN A 79 -11.20 8.65 20.64
N VAL A 80 -10.14 7.96 21.07
CA VAL A 80 -9.29 7.18 20.15
C VAL A 80 -10.10 6.08 19.46
N LEU A 81 -10.96 5.37 20.17
CA LEU A 81 -11.81 4.32 19.59
C LEU A 81 -12.80 4.89 18.57
N GLU A 82 -13.42 6.03 18.85
CA GLU A 82 -14.32 6.70 17.91
C GLU A 82 -13.60 7.14 16.62
N LEU A 83 -12.39 7.71 16.77
CA LEU A 83 -11.56 8.10 15.64
C LEU A 83 -11.10 6.88 14.82
N GLN A 84 -10.73 5.78 15.48
CA GLN A 84 -10.36 4.53 14.82
C GLN A 84 -11.52 3.97 14.00
N ASN A 85 -12.74 3.93 14.56
CA ASN A 85 -13.93 3.49 13.83
C ASN A 85 -14.18 4.38 12.60
N THR A 86 -14.10 5.70 12.77
CA THR A 86 -14.30 6.65 11.65
C THR A 86 -13.24 6.47 10.55
N LEU A 87 -11.99 6.20 10.94
CA LEU A 87 -10.89 5.97 10.01
C LEU A 87 -11.06 4.65 9.25
N ASP A 88 -11.52 3.60 9.92
CA ASP A 88 -11.81 2.30 9.31
C ASP A 88 -12.93 2.42 8.27
N ASP A 89 -14.04 3.07 8.64
CA ASP A 89 -15.16 3.36 7.73
C ASP A 89 -14.69 4.13 6.49
N LEU A 90 -13.86 5.17 6.69
CA LEU A 90 -13.32 5.96 5.58
C LEU A 90 -12.39 5.12 4.70
N SER A 91 -11.56 4.26 5.28
CA SER A 91 -10.65 3.38 4.55
C SER A 91 -11.43 2.39 3.68
N GLN A 92 -12.47 1.76 4.23
CA GLN A 92 -13.33 0.86 3.45
C GLN A 92 -14.04 1.58 2.29
N ARG A 93 -14.49 2.82 2.51
CA ARG A 93 -15.09 3.64 1.44
C ARG A 93 -14.08 3.97 0.35
N VAL A 94 -12.84 4.28 0.71
CA VAL A 94 -11.76 4.52 -0.27
C VAL A 94 -11.51 3.27 -1.11
N ASP A 95 -11.43 2.10 -0.49
CA ASP A 95 -11.21 0.85 -1.21
C ASP A 95 -12.38 0.52 -2.15
N SER A 96 -13.63 0.76 -1.71
CA SER A 96 -14.81 0.61 -2.56
C SER A 96 -14.77 1.53 -3.80
N VAL A 97 -14.36 2.80 -3.61
CA VAL A 97 -14.21 3.76 -4.72
C VAL A 97 -13.09 3.35 -5.67
N LYS A 98 -11.97 2.80 -5.16
CA LYS A 98 -10.88 2.29 -6.00
C LYS A 98 -11.35 1.12 -6.86
N GLU A 99 -12.10 0.19 -6.28
CA GLU A 99 -12.64 -0.97 -7.00
C GLU A 99 -13.59 -0.53 -8.12
N GLU A 100 -14.53 0.38 -7.83
CA GLU A 100 -15.43 0.94 -8.84
C GLU A 100 -14.66 1.67 -9.95
N ASN A 101 -13.64 2.46 -9.58
CA ASN A 101 -12.80 3.16 -10.55
C ASN A 101 -12.07 2.19 -11.47
N LEU A 102 -11.52 1.11 -10.94
CA LEU A 102 -10.83 0.09 -11.72
C LEU A 102 -11.79 -0.60 -12.70
N LYS A 103 -13.01 -0.93 -12.24
CA LYS A 103 -14.06 -1.49 -13.09
C LYS A 103 -14.39 -0.54 -14.24
N LEU A 104 -14.66 0.74 -13.96
CA LEU A 104 -14.95 1.74 -14.98
C LEU A 104 -13.80 1.93 -15.98
N ARG A 105 -12.55 1.90 -15.51
CA ARG A 105 -11.37 1.96 -16.39
C ARG A 105 -11.29 0.77 -17.32
N SER A 106 -11.55 -0.44 -16.81
CA SER A 106 -11.55 -1.66 -17.63
C SER A 106 -12.66 -1.64 -18.69
N GLU A 107 -13.86 -1.18 -18.33
CA GLU A 107 -14.97 -1.05 -19.27
C GLU A 107 -14.68 0.00 -20.35
N ASN A 108 -14.17 1.17 -19.95
CA ASN A 108 -13.78 2.22 -20.88
C ASN A 108 -12.66 1.78 -21.81
N GLN A 109 -11.72 0.96 -21.35
CA GLN A 109 -10.67 0.39 -22.21
C GLN A 109 -11.28 -0.51 -23.30
N VAL A 110 -12.21 -1.39 -22.93
CA VAL A 110 -12.89 -2.28 -23.89
C VAL A 110 -13.71 -1.46 -24.89
N LEU A 111 -14.47 -0.47 -24.42
CA LEU A 111 -15.26 0.42 -25.28
C LEU A 111 -14.36 1.25 -26.21
N GLY A 112 -13.24 1.77 -25.70
CA GLY A 112 -12.24 2.49 -26.48
C GLY A 112 -11.71 1.65 -27.63
N GLN A 113 -11.29 0.41 -27.35
CA GLN A 113 -10.83 -0.51 -28.38
C GLN A 113 -11.91 -0.82 -29.42
N TYR A 114 -13.17 -0.99 -28.99
CA TYR A 114 -14.28 -1.21 -29.91
C TYR A 114 -14.48 -0.03 -30.86
N ILE A 115 -14.42 1.20 -30.35
CA ILE A 115 -14.53 2.42 -31.16
C ILE A 115 -13.35 2.53 -32.13
N GLU A 116 -12.11 2.27 -31.67
CA GLU A 116 -10.92 2.26 -32.51
C GLU A 116 -11.02 1.24 -33.65
N ASN A 117 -11.51 0.03 -33.34
CA ASN A 117 -11.72 -1.03 -34.33
C ASN A 117 -12.77 -0.62 -35.37
N LEU A 118 -13.85 0.05 -34.96
CA LEU A 118 -14.84 0.58 -35.88
C LEU A 118 -14.28 1.70 -36.76
N MET A 119 -13.52 2.64 -36.19
CA MET A 119 -12.93 3.74 -36.95
C MET A 119 -11.86 3.26 -37.94
N SER A 120 -11.01 2.32 -37.53
CA SER A 120 -9.98 1.72 -38.38
C SER A 120 -10.59 0.86 -39.50
N ALA A 121 -11.61 0.05 -39.21
CA ALA A 121 -12.35 -0.68 -40.22
C ALA A 121 -13.16 0.25 -41.15
N SER A 122 -13.67 1.37 -40.63
CA SER A 122 -14.39 2.39 -41.41
C SER A 122 -13.48 3.32 -42.20
N SER A 123 -12.14 3.24 -42.05
CA SER A 123 -11.19 3.89 -42.96
C SER A 123 -11.40 3.45 -44.43
N VAL A 124 -12.02 2.29 -44.63
CA VAL A 124 -12.50 1.81 -45.95
C VAL A 124 -13.56 2.73 -46.60
N PHE A 125 -14.18 3.67 -45.88
CA PHE A 125 -15.16 4.64 -46.45
C PHE A 125 -14.61 6.06 -46.68
N GLN A 126 -13.33 6.34 -46.43
CA GLN A 126 -12.73 7.66 -46.76
C GLN A 126 -12.34 7.82 -48.24
N SER A 127 -12.61 6.84 -49.10
CA SER A 127 -12.37 6.93 -50.56
C SER A 127 -13.64 7.31 -51.34
N THR A 128 -14.34 8.38 -50.97
CA THR A 128 -15.19 9.12 -51.93
C THR A 128 -15.10 10.62 -51.69
N SER A 129 -13.89 11.18 -51.68
CA SER A 129 -13.74 12.58 -52.08
C SER A 129 -13.76 12.65 -53.61
N PRO A 130 -14.76 13.25 -54.27
CA PRO A 130 -14.64 13.55 -55.68
C PRO A 130 -13.56 14.63 -55.78
N ASN A 131 -12.39 14.25 -56.31
CA ASN A 131 -11.36 15.20 -56.74
C ASN A 131 -11.99 16.22 -57.70
N ALA A 132 -12.43 17.35 -57.16
CA ALA A 132 -12.87 18.50 -57.93
C ALA A 132 -11.62 19.12 -58.57
N LYS A 133 -11.22 18.56 -59.72
CA LYS A 133 -10.32 19.23 -60.65
C LYS A 133 -10.98 20.56 -61.03
N LYS A 134 -10.47 21.68 -60.51
CA LYS A 134 -10.71 22.99 -61.10
C LYS A 134 -9.46 23.43 -61.83
N LYS A 135 -9.74 23.85 -63.06
CA LYS A 135 -8.91 24.09 -64.23
C LYS A 135 -8.27 25.47 -64.16
#